data_AF-A0A5C6ZM70-F1
#
_entry.id   AF-A0A5C6ZM70-F1
#
_cell.length_a   1.000
_cell.length_b   1.000
_cell.length_c   1.000
_cell.angle_alpha   90.00
_cell.angle_beta   90.00
_cell.angle_gamma   90.00
#
_symmetry.space_group_name_H-M   'P 1'
#
loop_
_entity.id
_entity.type
_entity.pdbx_description
1 polymer ?
#
loop_
_entity_poly.entity_id
_entity_poly.type
_entity_poly.pdbx_seq_one_letter_code
_entity_poly.pdbx_strand_id
1 'polypeptide(L)'
;MNHYFTTLVFTILGFVSQAQPDTDVYLFDMSFEKDSLMLSNLKNISDQSGYDNQPSFLDDSHVLFTATRNGQTDICSYNLDDATKIWLTNTESSEYSPLKIPFQNAISAVRLEKDGTQYLVRYPISKDEPPTVLIDDIVIGYHLWLNRHILISSIIKDENLSLTVSDFRFTKHKDLIDNVGRSLSKIPSEKDENNFSFIDKNTKSWQVMSFDLEKLKAKVLFEMLPEVEDLVWLNEDLVLAGKGATLYLHNLRKRSDWQPVASLEHLGLSNITRLAISPNGKKLAIVAEKIQDIDKKTPELIVLQQLEAYNNRDIEAFLNCYSDDVRLYNFPKELISEGKEALREQFGNMFESITDLHAEIENRTIIGNTVIDKEKVRANGKTHEAVAIYEIENGLITRVTFLE
;
A
#
# COMPACT_ATOMS: atom_id res chain seq x y z
N MET A 1 -40.79 -29.21 26.56
CA MET A 1 -41.21 -27.82 26.28
C MET A 1 -40.03 -27.20 25.55
N ASN A 2 -40.16 -27.05 24.24
CA ASN A 2 -39.05 -26.90 23.30
C ASN A 2 -38.37 -25.54 23.50
N HIS A 3 -37.07 -25.56 23.77
CA HIS A 3 -36.21 -24.39 23.63
C HIS A 3 -35.95 -24.18 22.15
N TYR A 4 -36.45 -23.06 21.62
CA TYR A 4 -36.06 -22.55 20.32
C TYR A 4 -34.61 -22.05 20.44
N PHE A 5 -33.68 -22.84 19.90
CA PHE A 5 -32.33 -22.37 19.58
C PHE A 5 -32.46 -21.49 18.34
N THR A 6 -32.42 -20.18 18.53
CA THR A 6 -32.30 -19.24 17.42
C THR A 6 -30.82 -19.25 17.01
N THR A 7 -30.48 -20.03 15.98
CA THR A 7 -29.17 -20.01 15.35
C THR A 7 -29.05 -18.67 14.62
N LEU A 8 -28.46 -17.67 15.28
CA LEU A 8 -28.12 -16.40 14.66
C LEU A 8 -26.79 -16.59 13.94
N VAL A 9 -26.87 -16.80 12.63
CA VAL A 9 -25.71 -16.80 11.72
C VAL A 9 -25.14 -15.37 11.74
N PHE A 10 -24.08 -15.14 12.52
CA PHE A 10 -23.31 -13.89 12.47
C PHE A 10 -22.49 -13.90 11.19
N THR A 11 -23.12 -13.43 10.12
CA THR A 11 -22.42 -13.04 8.91
C THR A 11 -21.60 -11.81 9.25
N ILE A 12 -20.32 -11.79 8.87
CA ILE A 12 -19.56 -10.54 8.67
C ILE A 12 -20.52 -9.56 8.02
N LEU A 13 -20.63 -8.35 8.61
CA LEU A 13 -21.40 -7.19 8.15
C LEU A 13 -22.18 -7.44 6.87
N GLY A 14 -23.50 -7.32 6.93
CA GLY A 14 -24.40 -7.36 5.76
C GLY A 14 -23.89 -6.49 4.62
N PHE A 15 -23.04 -7.07 3.78
CA PHE A 15 -22.99 -6.79 2.38
C PHE A 15 -24.32 -7.32 1.86
N VAL A 16 -25.17 -6.38 1.44
CA VAL A 16 -25.90 -6.55 0.18
C VAL A 16 -25.04 -7.41 -0.74
N SER A 17 -25.63 -8.40 -1.42
CA SER A 17 -25.08 -9.27 -2.47
C SER A 17 -24.36 -8.49 -3.60
N GLN A 18 -23.41 -7.65 -3.25
CA GLN A 18 -22.33 -7.12 -4.06
C GLN A 18 -21.25 -8.18 -3.94
N ALA A 19 -20.74 -8.62 -5.08
CA ALA A 19 -19.53 -9.43 -5.10
C ALA A 19 -18.48 -8.76 -4.20
N GLN A 20 -17.75 -9.54 -3.39
CA GLN A 20 -16.57 -9.02 -2.71
C GLN A 20 -15.71 -8.30 -3.76
N PRO A 21 -15.23 -7.08 -3.47
CA PRO A 21 -14.50 -6.30 -4.46
C PRO A 21 -13.30 -7.12 -4.92
N ASP A 22 -13.13 -7.18 -6.24
CA ASP A 22 -12.00 -7.83 -6.90
C ASP A 22 -10.78 -6.92 -6.72
N THR A 23 -10.05 -7.13 -5.64
CA THR A 23 -8.92 -6.28 -5.23
C THR A 23 -7.64 -7.04 -5.35
N ASP A 24 -6.60 -6.34 -5.75
CA ASP A 24 -5.24 -6.86 -5.83
C ASP A 24 -4.34 -6.17 -4.79
N VAL A 25 -3.26 -6.87 -4.42
CA VAL A 25 -2.16 -6.34 -3.62
C VAL A 25 -1.04 -5.89 -4.56
N TYR A 26 -0.76 -4.60 -4.55
CA TYR A 26 0.30 -3.97 -5.33
C TYR A 26 1.46 -3.56 -4.43
N LEU A 27 2.69 -3.76 -4.90
CA LEU A 27 3.92 -3.45 -4.21
C LEU A 27 4.69 -2.36 -4.95
N PHE A 28 5.21 -1.39 -4.21
CA PHE A 28 6.09 -0.33 -4.69
C PHE A 28 7.41 -0.33 -3.94
N ASP A 29 8.46 0.07 -4.64
CA ASP A 29 9.61 0.71 -4.00
C ASP A 29 9.23 2.12 -3.58
N MET A 30 9.63 2.49 -2.36
CA MET A 30 9.29 3.76 -1.76
C MET A 30 10.53 4.45 -1.21
N SER A 31 10.66 5.74 -1.50
CA SER A 31 11.54 6.65 -0.76
C SER A 31 10.77 7.89 -0.35
N PHE A 32 11.24 8.53 0.72
CA PHE A 32 10.61 9.74 1.24
C PHE A 32 11.69 10.76 1.59
N GLU A 33 11.72 11.87 0.86
CA GLU A 33 12.70 12.95 1.04
C GLU A 33 12.03 14.31 1.04
N LYS A 34 12.31 15.14 2.06
CA LYS A 34 11.83 16.54 2.16
C LYS A 34 10.32 16.71 1.92
N ASP A 35 9.51 15.84 2.52
CA ASP A 35 8.05 15.78 2.35
C ASP A 35 7.56 15.32 0.95
N SER A 36 8.45 14.82 0.09
CA SER A 36 8.10 14.19 -1.17
C SER A 36 8.10 12.67 -1.05
N LEU A 37 7.00 12.04 -1.46
CA LEU A 37 6.86 10.60 -1.57
C LEU A 37 7.20 10.17 -3.00
N MET A 38 8.20 9.33 -3.16
CA MET A 38 8.57 8.75 -4.44
C MET A 38 8.18 7.28 -4.45
N LEU A 39 7.44 6.88 -5.48
CA LEU A 39 7.03 5.50 -5.71
C LEU A 39 7.56 5.03 -7.06
N SER A 40 8.10 3.81 -7.10
CA SER A 40 8.60 3.20 -8.31
C SER A 40 8.44 1.68 -8.28
N ASN A 41 8.75 1.02 -9.40
CA ASN A 41 8.77 -0.44 -9.51
C ASN A 41 7.45 -1.12 -9.08
N LEU A 42 6.32 -0.57 -9.54
CA LEU A 42 5.00 -1.16 -9.32
C LEU A 42 4.99 -2.64 -9.73
N LYS A 43 4.54 -3.50 -8.81
CA LYS A 43 4.31 -4.91 -9.06
C LYS A 43 2.97 -5.36 -8.49
N ASN A 44 2.13 -6.02 -9.29
CA ASN A 44 1.00 -6.78 -8.77
C ASN A 44 1.52 -8.10 -8.18
N ILE A 45 1.41 -8.30 -6.87
CA ILE A 45 1.94 -9.49 -6.19
C ILE A 45 0.85 -10.55 -5.92
N SER A 46 -0.44 -10.19 -5.96
CA SER A 46 -1.55 -11.16 -5.93
C SER A 46 -1.87 -11.69 -7.32
N ASP A 47 -2.03 -10.81 -8.31
CA ASP A 47 -2.27 -11.11 -9.73
C ASP A 47 -3.23 -12.28 -9.96
N GLN A 48 -4.38 -12.23 -9.30
CA GLN A 48 -5.44 -13.22 -9.42
C GLN A 48 -6.80 -12.58 -9.11
N SER A 49 -7.88 -13.20 -9.58
CA SER A 49 -9.22 -12.70 -9.28
C SER A 49 -9.65 -13.07 -7.87
N GLY A 50 -10.30 -12.14 -7.18
CA GLY A 50 -11.01 -12.38 -5.93
C GLY A 50 -10.67 -11.34 -4.86
N TYR A 51 -10.88 -11.75 -3.62
CA TYR A 51 -10.51 -10.94 -2.47
C TYR A 51 -9.03 -11.19 -2.14
N ASP A 52 -8.14 -10.33 -2.66
CA ASP A 52 -6.75 -10.25 -2.22
C ASP A 52 -6.52 -8.96 -1.43
N ASN A 53 -6.16 -9.09 -0.15
CA ASN A 53 -6.30 -8.00 0.81
C ASN A 53 -5.37 -8.13 2.01
N GLN A 54 -5.47 -7.16 2.93
CA GLN A 54 -4.89 -7.16 4.27
C GLN A 54 -3.38 -7.49 4.27
N PRO A 55 -2.57 -6.76 3.48
CA PRO A 55 -1.14 -7.02 3.43
C PRO A 55 -0.47 -6.68 4.76
N SER A 56 0.60 -7.39 5.07
CA SER A 56 1.53 -7.06 6.15
C SER A 56 2.93 -7.55 5.81
N PHE A 57 3.96 -6.98 6.41
CA PHE A 57 5.33 -7.45 6.20
C PHE A 57 5.73 -8.40 7.33
N LEU A 58 6.19 -9.59 6.96
CA LEU A 58 6.82 -10.53 7.89
C LEU A 58 8.23 -10.06 8.25
N ASP A 59 8.94 -9.51 7.28
CA ASP A 59 10.27 -8.90 7.37
C ASP A 59 10.53 -8.04 6.13
N ASP A 60 11.77 -7.59 5.93
CA ASP A 60 12.15 -6.76 4.79
C ASP A 60 12.19 -7.52 3.44
N SER A 61 12.06 -8.85 3.46
CA SER A 61 12.09 -9.73 2.29
C SER A 61 10.77 -10.44 2.02
N HIS A 62 9.77 -10.36 2.90
CA HIS A 62 8.53 -11.11 2.77
C HIS A 62 7.28 -10.28 3.09
N VAL A 63 6.34 -10.27 2.14
CA VAL A 63 5.00 -9.71 2.29
C VAL A 63 4.01 -10.84 2.47
N LEU A 64 3.17 -10.74 3.50
CA LEU A 64 2.02 -11.61 3.74
C LEU A 64 0.77 -10.90 3.24
N PHE A 65 -0.20 -11.65 2.74
CA PHE A 65 -1.52 -11.13 2.44
C PHE A 65 -2.56 -12.24 2.44
N THR A 66 -3.81 -11.87 2.62
CA THR A 66 -4.95 -12.76 2.39
C THR A 66 -5.21 -12.83 0.90
N ALA A 67 -5.43 -14.04 0.37
CA ALA A 67 -5.66 -14.24 -1.04
C ALA A 67 -6.70 -15.31 -1.31
N THR A 68 -7.48 -15.13 -2.38
CA THR A 68 -8.55 -16.08 -2.75
C THR A 68 -7.99 -17.34 -3.41
N ARG A 69 -8.43 -18.50 -2.96
CA ARG A 69 -8.10 -19.79 -3.58
C ARG A 69 -9.22 -20.79 -3.34
N ASN A 70 -9.62 -21.52 -4.38
CA ASN A 70 -10.62 -22.60 -4.27
C ASN A 70 -11.96 -22.18 -3.62
N GLY A 71 -12.40 -20.93 -3.80
CA GLY A 71 -13.66 -20.43 -3.25
C GLY A 71 -13.61 -20.04 -1.77
N GLN A 72 -12.42 -19.96 -1.17
CA GLN A 72 -12.16 -19.46 0.18
C GLN A 72 -10.95 -18.51 0.15
N THR A 73 -10.57 -17.95 1.29
CA THR A 73 -9.31 -17.20 1.42
C THR A 73 -8.29 -17.96 2.24
N ASP A 74 -7.03 -17.89 1.81
CA ASP A 74 -5.87 -18.45 2.52
C ASP A 74 -4.83 -17.35 2.72
N ILE A 75 -3.83 -17.59 3.58
CA ILE A 75 -2.69 -16.71 3.75
C ILE A 75 -1.59 -17.05 2.76
N CYS A 76 -1.20 -16.06 1.97
CA CYS A 76 -0.12 -16.10 1.02
C CYS A 76 1.10 -15.34 1.58
N SER A 77 2.30 -15.83 1.26
CA SER A 77 3.57 -15.13 1.46
C SER A 77 4.25 -14.93 0.11
N TYR A 78 4.80 -13.75 -0.10
CA TYR A 78 5.51 -13.35 -1.30
C TYR A 78 6.92 -12.87 -0.95
N ASN A 79 7.92 -13.53 -1.53
CA ASN A 79 9.33 -13.20 -1.34
C ASN A 79 9.75 -12.09 -2.32
N LEU A 80 10.36 -11.04 -1.79
CA LEU A 80 10.74 -9.83 -2.53
C LEU A 80 12.04 -9.99 -3.32
N ASP A 81 12.89 -10.94 -2.93
CA ASP A 81 14.22 -11.15 -3.52
C ASP A 81 14.13 -12.00 -4.80
N ASP A 82 13.31 -13.05 -4.79
CA ASP A 82 13.18 -14.00 -5.90
C ASP A 82 11.79 -14.05 -6.54
N ALA A 83 10.87 -13.19 -6.09
CA ALA A 83 9.50 -13.09 -6.57
C ALA A 83 8.64 -14.35 -6.39
N THR A 84 9.03 -15.26 -5.49
CA THR A 84 8.27 -16.50 -5.25
C THR A 84 7.04 -16.27 -4.37
N LYS A 85 5.96 -17.01 -4.69
CA LYS A 85 4.70 -17.00 -3.95
C LYS A 85 4.45 -18.36 -3.32
N ILE A 86 4.21 -18.39 -2.01
CA ILE A 86 3.91 -19.62 -1.26
C ILE A 86 2.65 -19.46 -0.41
N TRP A 87 1.85 -20.52 -0.34
CA TRP A 87 0.69 -20.57 0.53
C TRP A 87 1.10 -21.06 1.92
N LEU A 88 0.86 -20.23 2.93
CA LEU A 88 1.14 -20.54 4.33
C LEU A 88 -0.01 -21.33 4.97
N THR A 89 -1.24 -21.09 4.53
CA THR A 89 -2.42 -21.87 4.95
C THR A 89 -3.04 -22.61 3.77
N ASN A 90 -3.75 -23.69 4.11
CA ASN A 90 -4.56 -24.51 3.20
C ASN A 90 -5.51 -25.34 4.07
N THR A 91 -6.49 -24.69 4.66
CA THR A 91 -7.46 -25.31 5.57
C THR A 91 -8.82 -25.45 4.88
N GLU A 92 -9.81 -26.08 5.50
CA GLU A 92 -11.20 -26.05 4.98
C GLU A 92 -12.00 -24.83 5.49
N SER A 93 -11.29 -23.77 5.89
CA SER A 93 -11.81 -22.53 6.47
C SER A 93 -11.15 -21.32 5.80
N SER A 94 -11.67 -20.11 6.02
CA SER A 94 -11.07 -18.90 5.44
C SER A 94 -10.17 -18.19 6.45
N GLU A 95 -9.01 -17.70 6.01
CA GLU A 95 -8.11 -16.92 6.86
C GLU A 95 -7.91 -15.47 6.39
N TYR A 96 -7.77 -14.56 7.37
CA TYR A 96 -7.73 -13.11 7.19
C TYR A 96 -6.67 -12.42 8.07
N SER A 97 -6.27 -11.22 7.68
CA SER A 97 -5.43 -10.30 8.49
C SER A 97 -4.14 -10.93 9.04
N PRO A 98 -3.27 -11.51 8.20
CA PRO A 98 -2.06 -12.17 8.68
C PRO A 98 -1.10 -11.15 9.30
N LEU A 99 -0.53 -11.47 10.48
CA LEU A 99 0.51 -10.68 11.13
C LEU A 99 1.57 -11.57 11.76
N LYS A 100 2.85 -11.17 11.66
CA LYS A 100 3.96 -11.80 12.38
C LYS A 100 3.68 -11.79 13.89
N ILE A 101 3.90 -12.92 14.55
CA ILE A 101 3.93 -12.98 16.01
C ILE A 101 5.33 -12.57 16.48
N PRO A 102 5.48 -11.52 17.33
CA PRO A 102 6.79 -11.08 17.79
C PRO A 102 7.59 -12.21 18.43
N PHE A 103 8.88 -12.31 18.06
CA PHE A 103 9.83 -13.29 18.58
C PHE A 103 9.49 -14.76 18.32
N GLN A 104 8.60 -15.05 17.36
CA GLN A 104 8.28 -16.42 16.96
C GLN A 104 8.44 -16.61 15.45
N ASN A 105 8.78 -17.83 15.03
CA ASN A 105 8.73 -18.24 13.63
C ASN A 105 7.30 -18.66 13.24
N ALA A 106 6.36 -17.73 13.44
CA ALA A 106 4.94 -17.98 13.26
C ALA A 106 4.20 -16.67 12.91
N ILE A 107 3.07 -16.83 12.23
CA ILE A 107 2.11 -15.76 12.00
C ILE A 107 0.84 -16.01 12.80
N SER A 108 0.05 -14.96 12.98
CA SER A 108 -1.30 -15.01 13.50
C SER A 108 -2.27 -14.59 12.39
N ALA A 109 -3.42 -15.22 12.29
CA ALA A 109 -4.48 -14.83 11.37
C ALA A 109 -5.85 -15.10 12.00
N VAL A 110 -6.84 -14.30 11.61
CA VAL A 110 -8.25 -14.55 11.95
C VAL A 110 -8.72 -15.70 11.06
N ARG A 111 -9.19 -16.80 11.67
CA ARG A 111 -9.81 -17.92 10.96
C ARG A 111 -11.32 -17.83 11.10
N LEU A 112 -12.03 -17.91 9.98
CA LEU A 112 -13.48 -18.00 9.89
C LEU A 112 -13.89 -19.40 9.42
N GLU A 113 -14.57 -20.12 10.29
CA GLU A 113 -15.15 -21.42 9.99
C GLU A 113 -16.45 -21.29 9.18
N LYS A 114 -16.84 -22.37 8.50
CA LYS A 114 -18.06 -22.43 7.67
C LYS A 114 -19.35 -22.19 8.44
N ASP A 115 -19.35 -22.46 9.75
CA ASP A 115 -20.50 -22.21 10.63
C ASP A 115 -20.56 -20.76 11.16
N GLY A 116 -19.60 -19.92 10.78
CA GLY A 116 -19.47 -18.53 11.21
C GLY A 116 -18.62 -18.32 12.46
N THR A 117 -18.11 -19.39 13.08
CA THR A 117 -17.22 -19.27 14.24
C THR A 117 -15.89 -18.63 13.83
N GLN A 118 -15.37 -17.74 14.67
CA GLN A 118 -14.12 -17.04 14.42
C GLN A 118 -13.12 -17.26 15.56
N TYR A 119 -11.86 -17.48 15.16
CA TYR A 119 -10.73 -17.69 16.06
C TYR A 119 -9.57 -16.78 15.66
N LEU A 120 -8.75 -16.38 16.63
CA LEU A 120 -7.38 -15.98 16.31
C LEU A 120 -6.49 -17.21 16.41
N VAL A 121 -5.79 -17.55 15.32
CA VAL A 121 -4.99 -18.79 15.24
C VAL A 121 -3.53 -18.44 14.97
N ARG A 122 -2.62 -19.11 15.67
CA ARG A 122 -1.18 -19.15 15.38
C ARG A 122 -0.91 -20.20 14.31
N TYR A 123 -0.19 -19.80 13.26
CA TYR A 123 0.32 -20.67 12.21
C TYR A 123 1.85 -20.63 12.22
N PRO A 124 2.51 -21.73 12.62
CA PRO A 124 3.95 -21.91 12.43
C PRO A 124 4.35 -21.71 10.96
N ILE A 125 5.46 -21.02 10.72
CA ILE A 125 6.01 -20.89 9.35
C ILE A 125 6.64 -22.21 8.92
N SER A 126 7.29 -22.94 9.85
CA SER A 126 7.68 -24.33 9.60
C SER A 126 6.44 -25.23 9.65
N LYS A 127 6.32 -26.15 8.69
CA LYS A 127 5.20 -27.11 8.61
C LYS A 127 5.31 -28.27 9.60
N ASP A 128 6.33 -28.28 10.45
CA ASP A 128 6.57 -29.34 11.44
C ASP A 128 5.65 -29.24 12.66
N GLU A 129 5.01 -28.09 12.87
CA GLU A 129 4.11 -27.84 14.00
C GLU A 129 2.68 -27.54 13.49
N PRO A 130 1.64 -28.08 14.15
CA PRO A 130 0.27 -27.77 13.79
C PRO A 130 -0.13 -26.35 14.21
N PRO A 131 -1.13 -25.73 13.55
CA PRO A 131 -1.73 -24.48 14.02
C PRO A 131 -2.31 -24.59 15.43
N THR A 132 -2.32 -23.50 16.19
CA THR A 132 -2.84 -23.47 17.57
C THR A 132 -3.79 -22.29 17.74
N VAL A 133 -4.97 -22.52 18.31
CA VAL A 133 -5.91 -21.45 18.66
C VAL A 133 -5.31 -20.60 19.77
N LEU A 134 -5.28 -19.28 19.56
CA LEU A 134 -4.81 -18.29 20.53
C LEU A 134 -5.98 -17.69 21.32
N ILE A 135 -7.08 -17.39 20.64
CA ILE A 135 -8.28 -16.75 21.22
C ILE A 135 -9.52 -17.33 20.53
N ASP A 136 -10.49 -17.77 21.32
CA ASP A 136 -11.76 -18.39 20.89
C ASP A 136 -13.01 -17.89 21.65
N ASP A 137 -12.83 -16.99 22.61
CA ASP A 137 -13.90 -16.48 23.48
C ASP A 137 -14.35 -15.06 23.13
N ILE A 138 -13.65 -14.38 22.21
CA ILE A 138 -14.01 -13.09 21.63
C ILE A 138 -13.85 -13.08 20.11
N VAL A 139 -14.74 -12.37 19.42
CA VAL A 139 -14.77 -12.30 17.95
C VAL A 139 -13.86 -11.18 17.46
N ILE A 140 -12.64 -11.53 17.03
CA ILE A 140 -11.64 -10.56 16.55
C ILE A 140 -11.85 -10.27 15.06
N GLY A 141 -12.01 -9.00 14.69
CA GLY A 141 -11.99 -8.57 13.29
C GLY A 141 -10.59 -8.19 12.81
N TYR A 142 -9.85 -7.45 13.63
CA TYR A 142 -8.50 -6.97 13.34
C TYR A 142 -7.66 -6.98 14.61
N HIS A 143 -6.35 -7.17 14.49
CA HIS A 143 -5.44 -7.23 15.63
C HIS A 143 -4.09 -6.57 15.36
N LEU A 144 -3.37 -6.26 16.44
CA LEU A 144 -2.02 -5.70 16.45
C LEU A 144 -1.25 -6.28 17.64
N TRP A 145 -0.09 -6.88 17.37
CA TRP A 145 0.82 -7.30 18.43
C TRP A 145 1.65 -6.11 18.92
N LEU A 146 1.43 -5.66 20.16
CA LEU A 146 2.29 -4.66 20.79
C LEU A 146 3.63 -5.27 21.18
N ASN A 147 3.60 -6.46 21.77
CA ASN A 147 4.78 -7.23 22.12
C ASN A 147 4.42 -8.73 22.16
N ARG A 148 5.32 -9.59 22.65
CA ARG A 148 5.09 -11.05 22.70
C ARG A 148 3.94 -11.51 23.63
N HIS A 149 3.39 -10.62 24.44
CA HIS A 149 2.36 -10.92 25.45
C HIS A 149 1.09 -10.11 25.29
N ILE A 150 1.15 -8.95 24.63
CA ILE A 150 0.04 -8.01 24.52
C ILE A 150 -0.43 -7.92 23.09
N LEU A 151 -1.71 -8.20 22.90
CA LEU A 151 -2.42 -8.05 21.64
C LEU A 151 -3.52 -7.00 21.81
N ILE A 152 -3.55 -6.03 20.91
CA ILE A 152 -4.65 -5.09 20.76
C ILE A 152 -5.54 -5.60 19.65
N SER A 153 -6.86 -5.57 19.86
CA SER A 153 -7.83 -6.07 18.87
C SER A 153 -8.98 -5.09 18.71
N SER A 154 -9.45 -4.93 17.48
CA SER A 154 -10.78 -4.42 17.18
C SER A 154 -11.70 -5.64 17.10
N ILE A 155 -12.46 -5.89 18.17
CA ILE A 155 -13.42 -6.99 18.26
C ILE A 155 -14.77 -6.57 17.70
N ILE A 156 -15.51 -7.53 17.13
CA ILE A 156 -16.86 -7.31 16.65
C ILE A 156 -17.81 -7.40 17.85
N LYS A 157 -18.52 -6.30 18.14
CA LYS A 157 -19.50 -6.22 19.22
C LYS A 157 -20.74 -5.52 18.67
N ASP A 158 -21.84 -6.25 18.62
CA ASP A 158 -23.05 -5.86 17.91
C ASP A 158 -22.75 -5.53 16.43
N GLU A 159 -23.01 -4.30 16.00
CA GLU A 159 -22.74 -3.82 14.64
C GLU A 159 -21.46 -2.97 14.53
N ASN A 160 -20.69 -2.83 15.63
CA ASN A 160 -19.52 -1.96 15.70
C ASN A 160 -18.24 -2.74 16.03
N LEU A 161 -17.10 -2.07 15.86
CA LEU A 161 -15.83 -2.53 16.38
C LEU A 161 -15.54 -1.89 17.73
N SER A 162 -15.06 -2.68 18.69
CA SER A 162 -14.61 -2.23 20.00
C SER A 162 -13.14 -2.57 20.21
N LEU A 163 -12.37 -1.60 20.70
CA LEU A 163 -10.97 -1.74 21.02
C LEU A 163 -10.80 -2.52 22.33
N THR A 164 -10.06 -3.61 22.28
CA THR A 164 -9.83 -4.53 23.41
C THR A 164 -8.35 -4.85 23.51
N VAL A 165 -7.84 -4.99 24.73
CA VAL A 165 -6.51 -5.55 25.00
C VAL A 165 -6.61 -6.96 25.55
N SER A 166 -5.78 -7.86 25.02
CA SER A 166 -5.61 -9.24 25.46
C SER A 166 -4.19 -9.42 26.01
N ASP A 167 -4.07 -9.86 27.26
CA ASP A 167 -2.79 -10.16 27.91
C ASP A 167 -2.63 -11.67 28.10
N PHE A 168 -1.75 -12.28 27.29
CA PHE A 168 -1.50 -13.71 27.30
C PHE A 168 -0.77 -14.22 28.54
N ARG A 169 -0.26 -13.34 29.42
CA ARG A 169 0.32 -13.75 30.72
C ARG A 169 -0.74 -14.14 31.73
N PHE A 170 -1.95 -13.59 31.59
CA PHE A 170 -3.04 -13.78 32.54
C PHE A 170 -4.33 -14.32 31.89
N THR A 171 -4.32 -14.56 30.58
CA THR A 171 -5.49 -14.95 29.77
C THR A 171 -6.71 -14.08 30.09
N LYS A 172 -6.52 -12.75 29.98
CA LYS A 172 -7.56 -11.75 30.28
C LYS A 172 -7.72 -10.78 29.13
N HIS A 173 -8.98 -10.45 28.88
CA HIS A 173 -9.40 -9.41 27.95
C HIS A 173 -9.92 -8.21 28.72
N LYS A 174 -9.65 -7.01 28.21
CA LYS A 174 -10.20 -5.77 28.76
C LYS A 174 -10.63 -4.86 27.62
N ASP A 175 -11.94 -4.59 27.55
CA ASP A 175 -12.51 -3.56 26.69
C ASP A 175 -11.94 -2.19 27.06
N LEU A 176 -11.60 -1.40 26.05
CA LEU A 176 -11.02 -0.07 26.19
C LEU A 176 -11.98 1.01 25.69
N ILE A 177 -12.31 0.99 24.40
CA ILE A 177 -13.08 2.03 23.71
C ILE A 177 -14.01 1.37 22.68
N ASP A 178 -15.30 1.68 22.72
CA ASP A 178 -16.27 1.20 21.73
C ASP A 178 -16.29 2.10 20.49
N ASN A 179 -16.80 1.57 19.38
CA ASN A 179 -16.99 2.28 18.11
C ASN A 179 -15.68 2.88 17.54
N VAL A 180 -14.73 1.98 17.28
CA VAL A 180 -13.44 2.27 16.65
C VAL A 180 -13.39 1.82 15.19
N GLY A 181 -12.34 2.21 14.47
CA GLY A 181 -12.03 1.70 13.15
C GLY A 181 -11.24 0.39 13.15
N ARG A 182 -11.01 -0.11 11.94
CA ARG A 182 -10.25 -1.34 11.68
C ARG A 182 -8.72 -1.15 11.74
N SER A 183 -8.23 0.06 11.47
CA SER A 183 -6.78 0.33 11.48
C SER A 183 -6.25 0.43 12.91
N LEU A 184 -5.26 -0.41 13.19
CA LEU A 184 -4.47 -0.43 14.41
C LEU A 184 -3.00 -0.38 13.99
N SER A 185 -2.21 0.52 14.55
CA SER A 185 -0.80 0.64 14.20
C SER A 185 0.06 1.06 15.38
N LYS A 186 1.25 0.48 15.51
CA LYS A 186 2.28 1.05 16.39
C LYS A 186 2.68 2.43 15.87
N ILE A 187 2.91 3.35 16.78
CA ILE A 187 3.50 4.64 16.45
C ILE A 187 5.02 4.45 16.46
N PRO A 188 5.76 4.70 15.36
CA PRO A 188 7.20 4.52 15.31
C PRO A 188 7.90 5.51 16.26
N SER A 189 8.17 5.09 17.51
CA SER A 189 8.87 5.90 18.51
C SER A 189 9.84 5.03 19.30
N GLU A 190 11.07 5.52 19.48
CA GLU A 190 12.11 4.82 20.27
C GLU A 190 11.79 4.75 21.77
N LYS A 191 10.84 5.55 22.26
CA LYS A 191 10.64 5.79 23.70
C LYS A 191 9.45 5.07 24.30
N ASP A 192 8.54 4.53 23.49
CA ASP A 192 7.26 4.04 24.00
C ASP A 192 6.69 2.85 23.21
N GLU A 193 7.20 1.65 23.52
CA GLU A 193 6.76 0.39 22.90
C GLU A 193 5.30 0.01 23.26
N ASN A 194 4.70 0.69 24.25
CA ASN A 194 3.35 0.42 24.75
C ASN A 194 2.30 1.34 24.12
N ASN A 195 2.70 2.28 23.25
CA ASN A 195 1.78 3.15 22.54
C ASN A 195 1.40 2.59 21.17
N PHE A 196 0.13 2.72 20.84
CA PHE A 196 -0.39 2.46 19.51
C PHE A 196 -1.40 3.54 19.12
N SER A 197 -1.73 3.54 17.84
CA SER A 197 -2.76 4.37 17.25
C SER A 197 -3.95 3.55 16.80
N PHE A 198 -5.11 4.17 16.83
CA PHE A 198 -6.37 3.63 16.34
C PHE A 198 -7.25 4.79 15.81
N ILE A 199 -8.28 4.45 15.04
CA ILE A 199 -9.28 5.42 14.59
C ILE A 199 -10.49 5.38 15.54
N ASP A 200 -10.84 6.51 16.14
CA ASP A 200 -12.08 6.69 16.90
C ASP A 200 -13.19 7.24 16.00
N LYS A 201 -14.38 6.60 16.05
CA LYS A 201 -15.54 6.98 15.23
C LYS A 201 -16.69 7.58 16.05
N ASN A 202 -16.41 8.02 17.28
CA ASN A 202 -17.43 8.56 18.19
C ASN A 202 -17.74 10.04 17.95
N THR A 203 -17.11 10.65 16.95
CA THR A 203 -17.27 12.05 16.56
C THR A 203 -17.64 12.16 15.09
N LYS A 204 -18.15 13.34 14.67
CA LYS A 204 -18.60 13.57 13.29
C LYS A 204 -17.45 13.42 12.28
N SER A 205 -16.30 14.01 12.59
CA SER A 205 -15.05 13.77 11.87
C SER A 205 -14.28 12.73 12.66
N TRP A 206 -14.05 11.54 12.10
CA TRP A 206 -13.29 10.50 12.78
C TRP A 206 -11.90 11.01 13.19
N GLN A 207 -11.38 10.49 14.29
CA GLN A 207 -10.12 10.97 14.87
C GLN A 207 -9.10 9.85 14.89
N VAL A 208 -7.85 10.16 14.52
CA VAL A 208 -6.73 9.28 14.83
C VAL A 208 -6.26 9.58 16.25
N MET A 209 -6.25 8.55 17.07
CA MET A 209 -5.97 8.62 18.49
C MET A 209 -4.70 7.83 18.79
N SER A 210 -3.89 8.30 19.74
CA SER A 210 -2.90 7.45 20.43
C SER A 210 -3.50 6.88 21.70
N PHE A 211 -3.15 5.65 22.07
CA PHE A 211 -3.47 5.05 23.36
C PHE A 211 -2.21 4.65 24.10
N ASP A 212 -2.08 5.12 25.34
CA ASP A 212 -1.04 4.73 26.29
C ASP A 212 -1.58 3.63 27.19
N LEU A 213 -1.07 2.41 27.03
CA LEU A 213 -1.56 1.25 27.74
C LEU A 213 -1.17 1.23 29.22
N GLU A 214 -0.06 1.85 29.60
CA GLU A 214 0.37 1.93 30.99
C GLU A 214 -0.51 2.90 31.79
N LYS A 215 -0.82 4.04 31.19
CA LYS A 215 -1.67 5.08 31.80
C LYS A 215 -3.16 4.84 31.56
N LEU A 216 -3.52 3.92 30.66
CA LEU A 216 -4.88 3.67 30.18
C LEU A 216 -5.57 4.94 29.70
N LYS A 217 -4.87 5.71 28.84
CA LYS A 217 -5.36 7.00 28.35
C LYS A 217 -5.23 7.10 26.84
N ALA A 218 -6.33 7.51 26.21
CA ALA A 218 -6.35 7.95 24.82
C ALA A 218 -6.08 9.45 24.71
N LYS A 219 -5.46 9.87 23.61
CA LYS A 219 -5.22 11.27 23.25
C LYS A 219 -5.44 11.44 21.75
N VAL A 220 -6.14 12.51 21.38
CA VAL A 220 -6.31 12.92 19.98
C VAL A 220 -4.95 13.30 19.39
N LEU A 221 -4.65 12.75 18.22
CA LEU A 221 -3.49 13.15 17.42
C LEU A 221 -3.93 14.15 16.34
N PHE A 222 -4.87 13.76 15.49
CA PHE A 222 -5.39 14.56 14.37
C PHE A 222 -6.72 14.01 13.85
N GLU A 223 -7.41 14.75 12.98
CA GLU A 223 -8.62 14.29 12.30
C GLU A 223 -8.27 13.34 11.14
N MET A 224 -9.02 12.26 11.00
CA MET A 224 -8.85 11.29 9.92
C MET A 224 -9.40 11.84 8.61
N LEU A 225 -8.76 11.47 7.49
CA LEU A 225 -9.27 11.76 6.16
C LEU A 225 -10.71 11.19 6.04
N PRO A 226 -11.71 11.98 5.59
CA PRO A 226 -13.11 11.54 5.65
C PRO A 226 -13.34 10.23 4.90
N GLU A 227 -14.08 9.31 5.53
CA GLU A 227 -14.45 7.98 5.00
C GLU A 227 -13.26 7.03 4.77
N VAL A 228 -12.08 7.35 5.29
CA VAL A 228 -10.90 6.50 5.20
C VAL A 228 -10.69 5.76 6.51
N GLU A 229 -10.47 4.45 6.41
CA GLU A 229 -10.37 3.55 7.56
C GLU A 229 -9.01 2.88 7.72
N ASP A 230 -8.03 3.28 6.90
CA ASP A 230 -6.71 2.66 6.84
C ASP A 230 -5.64 3.75 6.72
N LEU A 231 -4.54 3.55 7.44
CA LEU A 231 -3.39 4.44 7.46
C LEU A 231 -2.15 3.65 7.85
N VAL A 232 -0.98 4.20 7.52
CA VAL A 232 0.33 3.69 7.94
C VAL A 232 1.22 4.83 8.39
N TRP A 233 2.04 4.58 9.41
CA TRP A 233 3.03 5.54 9.89
C TRP A 233 4.34 5.39 9.12
N LEU A 234 4.84 6.48 8.54
CA LEU A 234 6.15 6.54 7.89
C LEU A 234 7.26 6.77 8.94
N ASN A 235 6.97 7.59 9.94
CA ASN A 235 7.81 7.85 11.12
C ASN A 235 6.94 8.46 12.24
N GLU A 236 7.53 9.02 13.30
CA GLU A 236 6.78 9.60 14.44
C GLU A 236 5.87 10.80 14.09
N ASP A 237 6.08 11.44 12.93
CA ASP A 237 5.39 12.67 12.53
C ASP A 237 4.61 12.56 11.22
N LEU A 238 4.83 11.51 10.44
CA LEU A 238 4.33 11.38 9.08
C LEU A 238 3.44 10.15 8.94
N VAL A 239 2.24 10.37 8.41
CA VAL A 239 1.22 9.34 8.23
C VAL A 239 0.72 9.37 6.80
N LEU A 240 0.61 8.19 6.18
CA LEU A 240 0.08 8.00 4.84
C LEU A 240 -1.27 7.30 4.89
N ALA A 241 -2.21 7.74 4.04
CA ALA A 241 -3.51 7.09 3.85
C ALA A 241 -3.90 7.11 2.37
N GLY A 242 -4.75 6.18 1.94
CA GLY A 242 -5.25 6.11 0.57
C GLY A 242 -6.73 6.46 0.48
N LYS A 243 -7.12 7.22 -0.55
CA LYS A 243 -8.52 7.48 -0.91
C LYS A 243 -8.70 7.58 -2.41
N GLY A 244 -9.60 6.76 -2.98
CA GLY A 244 -9.73 6.66 -4.43
C GLY A 244 -8.42 6.15 -5.03
N ALA A 245 -7.88 6.84 -6.03
CA ALA A 245 -6.56 6.53 -6.59
C ALA A 245 -5.40 7.30 -5.93
N THR A 246 -5.67 8.13 -4.92
CA THR A 246 -4.70 9.09 -4.40
C THR A 246 -4.19 8.71 -3.01
N LEU A 247 -2.89 8.85 -2.81
CA LEU A 247 -2.23 8.78 -1.52
C LEU A 247 -2.13 10.18 -0.91
N TYR A 248 -2.47 10.28 0.38
CA TYR A 248 -2.46 11.50 1.16
C TYR A 248 -1.51 11.38 2.33
N LEU A 249 -0.76 12.44 2.59
CA LEU A 249 0.18 12.57 3.70
C LEU A 249 -0.37 13.55 4.74
N HIS A 250 -0.35 13.14 6.00
CA HIS A 250 -0.53 14.02 7.15
C HIS A 250 0.81 14.21 7.86
N ASN A 251 1.17 15.46 8.17
CA ASN A 251 2.40 15.82 8.88
C ASN A 251 2.04 16.50 10.21
N LEU A 252 2.26 15.80 11.33
CA LEU A 252 1.89 16.24 12.67
C LEU A 252 2.62 17.50 13.13
N ARG A 253 3.76 17.85 12.50
CA ARG A 253 4.52 19.08 12.81
C ARG A 253 4.00 20.31 12.08
N LYS A 254 3.17 20.13 11.05
CA LYS A 254 2.60 21.22 10.26
C LYS A 254 1.15 21.45 10.67
N ARG A 255 0.66 22.68 10.47
CA ARG A 255 -0.76 23.03 10.71
C ARG A 255 -1.67 22.62 9.54
N SER A 256 -1.11 22.16 8.44
CA SER A 256 -1.85 21.69 7.27
C SER A 256 -2.42 20.30 7.54
N ASP A 257 -3.67 20.09 7.15
CA ASP A 257 -4.32 18.77 7.18
C ASP A 257 -3.74 17.85 6.08
N TRP A 258 -4.39 16.72 5.80
CA TRP A 258 -4.04 15.78 4.72
C TRP A 258 -3.75 16.47 3.38
N GLN A 259 -2.56 16.21 2.82
CA GLN A 259 -2.13 16.71 1.51
C GLN A 259 -2.00 15.55 0.52
N PRO A 260 -2.53 15.65 -0.71
CA PRO A 260 -2.26 14.64 -1.74
C PRO A 260 -0.77 14.64 -2.08
N VAL A 261 -0.15 13.46 -2.15
CA VAL A 261 1.29 13.31 -2.43
C VAL A 261 1.58 12.41 -3.62
N ALA A 262 0.65 11.53 -4.02
CA ALA A 262 0.77 10.74 -5.24
C ALA A 262 -0.61 10.32 -5.75
N SER A 263 -0.81 10.30 -7.07
CA SER A 263 -1.96 9.64 -7.71
C SER A 263 -1.48 8.37 -8.41
N LEU A 264 -2.23 7.29 -8.27
CA LEU A 264 -1.96 5.99 -8.88
C LEU A 264 -2.94 5.68 -10.03
N GLU A 265 -3.78 6.64 -10.40
CA GLU A 265 -4.76 6.50 -11.47
C GLU A 265 -4.09 6.16 -12.81
N HIS A 266 -2.99 6.85 -13.12
CA HIS A 266 -2.18 6.57 -14.31
C HIS A 266 -1.54 5.18 -14.28
N LEU A 267 -1.43 4.52 -13.12
CA LEU A 267 -0.83 3.19 -13.02
C LEU A 267 -1.80 2.03 -13.23
N GLY A 268 -3.09 2.29 -13.41
CA GLY A 268 -4.05 1.19 -13.36
C GLY A 268 -5.00 1.23 -12.19
N LEU A 269 -4.77 2.07 -11.20
CA LEU A 269 -5.21 1.78 -9.84
C LEU A 269 -6.25 2.77 -9.34
N SER A 270 -7.26 2.24 -8.68
CA SER A 270 -8.31 3.02 -8.01
C SER A 270 -8.72 2.36 -6.71
N ASN A 271 -9.60 3.03 -5.96
CA ASN A 271 -10.17 2.52 -4.72
C ASN A 271 -9.13 1.89 -3.76
N ILE A 272 -8.10 2.65 -3.38
CA ILE A 272 -7.10 2.23 -2.40
C ILE A 272 -7.81 2.05 -1.06
N THR A 273 -7.75 0.83 -0.50
CA THR A 273 -8.45 0.48 0.75
C THR A 273 -7.53 0.09 1.89
N ARG A 274 -6.28 -0.29 1.61
CA ARG A 274 -5.26 -0.71 2.59
C ARG A 274 -3.88 -0.25 2.23
N LEU A 275 -3.04 -0.08 3.25
CA LEU A 275 -1.61 0.15 3.10
C LEU A 275 -0.83 -0.69 4.12
N ALA A 276 0.39 -1.09 3.76
CA ALA A 276 1.37 -1.66 4.68
C ALA A 276 2.78 -1.21 4.26
N ILE A 277 3.67 -0.98 5.23
CA ILE A 277 5.05 -0.53 4.98
C ILE A 277 6.02 -1.59 5.51
N SER A 278 7.12 -1.83 4.78
CA SER A 278 8.19 -2.73 5.26
C SER A 278 8.87 -2.19 6.53
N PRO A 279 9.42 -3.06 7.40
CA PRO A 279 10.11 -2.62 8.61
C PRO A 279 11.21 -1.57 8.37
N ASN A 280 11.93 -1.67 7.26
CA ASN A 280 12.95 -0.69 6.85
C ASN A 280 12.41 0.57 6.14
N GLY A 281 11.10 0.69 5.92
CA GLY A 281 10.46 1.85 5.29
C GLY A 281 10.66 1.99 3.79
N LYS A 282 11.21 0.98 3.09
CA LYS A 282 11.56 1.05 1.66
C LYS A 282 10.52 0.46 0.71
N LYS A 283 9.53 -0.25 1.23
CA LYS A 283 8.47 -0.86 0.42
C LYS A 283 7.12 -0.42 0.93
N LEU A 284 6.21 -0.17 0.00
CA LEU A 284 4.81 0.11 0.28
C LEU A 284 3.96 -0.94 -0.44
N ALA A 285 3.19 -1.72 0.32
CA ALA A 285 2.14 -2.56 -0.22
C ALA A 285 0.81 -1.81 -0.10
N ILE A 286 -0.01 -1.83 -1.15
CA ILE A 286 -1.35 -1.26 -1.15
C ILE A 286 -2.36 -2.28 -1.66
N VAL A 287 -3.61 -2.15 -1.22
CA VAL A 287 -4.74 -2.87 -1.81
C VAL A 287 -5.56 -1.89 -2.62
N ALA A 288 -5.77 -2.20 -3.89
CA ALA A 288 -6.48 -1.34 -4.84
C ALA A 288 -7.27 -2.18 -5.85
N GLU A 289 -8.25 -1.55 -6.48
CA GLU A 289 -8.96 -2.10 -7.63
C GLU A 289 -8.25 -1.70 -8.93
N LYS A 290 -8.26 -2.60 -9.90
CA LYS A 290 -7.75 -2.32 -11.24
C LYS A 290 -8.81 -1.61 -12.08
N ILE A 291 -8.46 -0.47 -12.67
CA ILE A 291 -9.26 0.20 -13.68
C ILE A 291 -9.14 -0.62 -14.98
N GLN A 292 -10.22 -1.29 -15.37
CA GLN A 292 -10.22 -2.23 -16.50
C GLN A 292 -9.99 -1.53 -17.86
N ASP A 293 -10.40 -0.26 -17.99
CA ASP A 293 -10.37 0.52 -19.24
C ASP A 293 -9.55 1.82 -19.11
N ILE A 294 -8.33 1.75 -18.60
CA ILE A 294 -7.42 2.90 -18.74
C ILE A 294 -7.07 3.11 -20.20
N ASP A 295 -7.33 4.32 -20.68
CA ASP A 295 -6.72 4.78 -21.91
C ASP A 295 -5.21 4.90 -21.67
N LYS A 296 -4.46 3.88 -22.10
CA LYS A 296 -3.00 3.84 -22.04
C LYS A 296 -2.32 4.97 -22.84
N LYS A 297 -3.10 5.82 -23.52
CA LYS A 297 -2.65 6.95 -24.31
C LYS A 297 -2.77 8.31 -23.61
N THR A 298 -3.07 8.35 -22.31
CA THR A 298 -3.03 9.63 -21.59
C THR A 298 -1.60 10.21 -21.58
N PRO A 299 -1.45 11.55 -21.66
CA PRO A 299 -0.14 12.19 -21.70
C PRO A 299 0.79 11.78 -20.55
N GLU A 300 0.26 11.68 -19.33
CA GLU A 300 1.01 11.29 -18.14
C GLU A 300 1.58 9.87 -18.23
N LEU A 301 0.77 8.91 -18.67
CA LEU A 301 1.17 7.51 -18.84
C LEU A 301 2.26 7.34 -19.89
N ILE A 302 2.14 8.05 -21.01
CA ILE A 302 3.14 7.98 -22.09
C ILE A 302 4.49 8.51 -21.60
N VAL A 303 4.51 9.62 -20.85
CA VAL A 303 5.76 10.17 -20.31
C VAL A 303 6.31 9.32 -19.16
N LEU A 304 5.45 8.68 -18.36
CA LEU A 304 5.91 7.71 -17.37
C LEU A 304 6.56 6.48 -18.03
N GLN A 305 5.93 5.90 -19.06
CA GLN A 305 6.49 4.78 -19.81
C GLN A 305 7.84 5.14 -20.44
N GLN A 306 7.95 6.36 -20.96
CA GLN A 306 9.20 6.89 -21.49
C GLN A 306 10.29 6.97 -20.41
N LEU A 307 9.96 7.46 -19.21
CA LEU A 307 10.90 7.56 -18.08
C LEU A 307 11.34 6.18 -17.58
N GLU A 308 10.40 5.23 -17.45
CA GLU A 308 10.71 3.86 -17.04
C GLU A 308 11.64 3.20 -18.06
N ALA A 309 11.36 3.34 -19.36
CA ALA A 309 12.22 2.83 -20.41
C ALA A 309 13.61 3.49 -20.40
N TYR A 310 13.67 4.81 -20.15
CA TYR A 310 14.92 5.54 -19.99
C TYR A 310 15.77 5.01 -18.83
N ASN A 311 15.16 4.84 -17.66
CA ASN A 311 15.83 4.34 -16.46
C ASN A 311 16.25 2.87 -16.57
N ASN A 312 15.48 2.06 -17.31
CA ASN A 312 15.83 0.69 -17.64
C ASN A 312 16.83 0.57 -18.79
N ARG A 313 17.16 1.70 -19.45
CA ARG A 313 18.00 1.74 -20.66
C ARG A 313 17.47 0.85 -21.79
N ASP A 314 16.14 0.73 -21.88
CA ASP A 314 15.44 -0.04 -22.90
C ASP A 314 15.10 0.87 -24.08
N ILE A 315 15.94 0.83 -25.12
CA ILE A 315 15.80 1.70 -26.28
C ILE A 315 14.51 1.45 -27.07
N GLU A 316 14.03 0.21 -27.15
CA GLU A 316 12.83 -0.10 -27.93
C GLU A 316 11.56 0.32 -27.19
N ALA A 317 11.49 0.09 -25.87
CA ALA A 317 10.41 0.62 -25.04
C ALA A 317 10.40 2.16 -25.04
N PHE A 318 11.58 2.78 -25.01
CA PHE A 318 11.73 4.23 -25.03
C PHE A 318 11.19 4.81 -26.33
N LEU A 319 11.65 4.30 -27.48
CA LEU A 319 11.22 4.76 -28.79
C LEU A 319 9.72 4.53 -29.03
N ASN A 320 9.12 3.48 -28.47
CA ASN A 320 7.68 3.22 -28.59
C ASN A 320 6.80 4.34 -28.01
N CYS A 321 7.34 5.21 -27.16
CA CYS A 321 6.63 6.36 -26.62
C CYS A 321 6.61 7.58 -27.56
N TYR A 322 7.40 7.56 -28.64
CA TYR A 322 7.60 8.71 -29.54
C TYR A 322 6.97 8.51 -30.92
N SER A 323 6.50 9.61 -31.52
CA SER A 323 6.08 9.65 -32.93
C SER A 323 7.28 9.48 -33.86
N ASP A 324 7.01 9.03 -35.09
CA ASP A 324 8.08 8.81 -36.08
C ASP A 324 8.80 10.11 -36.46
N ASP A 325 8.11 11.25 -36.34
CA ASP A 325 8.55 12.61 -36.69
C ASP A 325 8.82 13.50 -35.45
N VAL A 326 9.05 12.90 -34.29
CA VAL A 326 9.33 13.61 -33.04
C VAL A 326 10.44 14.65 -33.20
N ARG A 327 10.30 15.80 -32.53
CA ARG A 327 11.33 16.85 -32.49
C ARG A 327 11.75 17.19 -31.07
N LEU A 328 13.05 17.21 -30.82
CA LEU A 328 13.65 17.62 -29.54
C LEU A 328 14.25 19.01 -29.70
N TYR A 329 14.03 19.87 -28.71
CA TYR A 329 14.51 21.23 -28.70
C TYR A 329 15.23 21.57 -27.39
N ASN A 330 16.22 22.45 -27.48
CA ASN A 330 16.64 23.27 -26.35
C ASN A 330 15.84 24.57 -26.33
N PHE A 331 15.36 24.95 -25.15
CA PHE A 331 14.64 26.21 -24.97
C PHE A 331 15.51 27.39 -25.41
N PRO A 332 14.97 28.37 -26.16
CA PRO A 332 13.56 28.50 -26.50
C PRO A 332 13.09 27.77 -27.76
N LYS A 333 13.97 27.37 -28.69
CA LYS A 333 13.56 26.82 -30.00
C LYS A 333 14.69 26.19 -30.83
N GLU A 334 15.83 25.85 -30.22
CA GLU A 334 16.94 25.25 -30.96
C GLU A 334 16.64 23.76 -31.18
N LEU A 335 16.44 23.34 -32.44
CA LEU A 335 16.22 21.94 -32.78
C LEU A 335 17.52 21.15 -32.59
N ILE A 336 17.49 20.12 -31.75
CA ILE A 336 18.66 19.27 -31.46
C ILE A 336 18.54 17.85 -32.01
N SER A 337 17.33 17.35 -32.24
CA SER A 337 17.11 16.04 -32.86
C SER A 337 15.73 15.99 -33.53
N GLU A 338 15.64 15.28 -34.65
CA GLU A 338 14.39 15.07 -35.39
C GLU A 338 14.30 13.64 -35.91
N GLY A 339 13.16 13.02 -35.63
CA GLY A 339 12.82 11.68 -36.08
C GLY A 339 13.34 10.57 -35.18
N LYS A 340 12.58 9.47 -35.16
CA LYS A 340 12.79 8.33 -34.26
C LYS A 340 14.14 7.63 -34.43
N GLU A 341 14.69 7.59 -35.65
CA GLU A 341 16.01 7.00 -35.91
C GLU A 341 17.15 7.86 -35.31
N ALA A 342 17.03 9.19 -35.36
CA ALA A 342 18.00 10.07 -34.71
C ALA A 342 17.97 9.93 -33.19
N LEU A 343 16.77 9.78 -32.61
CA LEU A 343 16.61 9.44 -31.19
C LEU A 343 17.24 8.07 -30.87
N ARG A 344 17.03 7.06 -31.72
CA ARG A 344 17.61 5.72 -31.52
C ARG A 344 19.13 5.79 -31.44
N GLU A 345 19.76 6.49 -32.38
CA GLU A 345 21.21 6.65 -32.39
C GLU A 345 21.70 7.42 -31.15
N GLN A 346 21.08 8.55 -30.83
CA GLN A 346 21.50 9.39 -29.71
C GLN A 346 21.31 8.70 -28.35
N PHE A 347 20.10 8.24 -28.05
CA PHE A 347 19.78 7.63 -26.76
C PHE A 347 20.28 6.20 -26.66
N GLY A 348 20.33 5.43 -27.75
CA GLY A 348 20.92 4.08 -27.77
C GLY A 348 22.40 4.11 -27.41
N ASN A 349 23.18 5.01 -28.03
CA ASN A 349 24.58 5.20 -27.66
C ASN A 349 24.74 5.66 -26.20
N MET A 350 23.85 6.52 -25.70
CA MET A 350 23.86 6.97 -24.31
C MET A 350 23.56 5.82 -23.33
N PHE A 351 22.55 5.01 -23.63
CA PHE A 351 22.14 3.85 -22.83
C PHE A 351 23.24 2.78 -22.79
N GLU A 352 23.97 2.57 -23.88
CA GLU A 352 25.11 1.64 -23.89
C GLU A 352 26.33 2.17 -23.12
N SER A 353 26.57 3.49 -23.18
CA SER A 353 27.80 4.09 -22.63
C SER A 353 27.71 4.53 -21.17
N ILE A 354 26.53 4.90 -20.67
CA ILE A 354 26.33 5.47 -19.33
C ILE A 354 25.63 4.46 -18.41
N THR A 355 26.42 3.73 -17.61
CA THR A 355 25.93 2.62 -16.78
C THR A 355 25.28 3.06 -15.46
N ASP A 356 25.42 4.32 -15.05
CA ASP A 356 24.78 4.89 -13.87
C ASP A 356 23.59 5.80 -14.19
N LEU A 357 23.18 5.84 -15.46
CA LEU A 357 22.09 6.67 -15.98
C LEU A 357 20.81 6.45 -15.18
N HIS A 358 20.26 7.52 -14.61
CA HIS A 358 19.00 7.48 -13.88
C HIS A 358 18.39 8.88 -13.81
N ALA A 359 17.12 9.01 -14.16
CA ALA A 359 16.32 10.22 -14.04
C ALA A 359 15.27 10.06 -12.93
N GLU A 360 15.16 11.08 -12.09
CA GLU A 360 14.22 11.16 -10.98
C GLU A 360 13.35 12.42 -11.15
N ILE A 361 12.02 12.27 -11.11
CA ILE A 361 11.09 13.40 -11.24
C ILE A 361 10.91 14.07 -9.88
N GLU A 362 11.39 15.30 -9.74
CA GLU A 362 11.15 16.10 -8.53
C GLU A 362 9.74 16.70 -8.50
N ASN A 363 9.19 17.05 -9.66
CA ASN A 363 7.86 17.62 -9.79
C ASN A 363 7.30 17.39 -11.20
N ARG A 364 6.01 17.06 -11.30
CA ARG A 364 5.28 16.91 -12.56
C ARG A 364 4.06 17.81 -12.57
N THR A 365 3.88 18.53 -13.67
CA THR A 365 2.65 19.30 -13.97
C THR A 365 2.08 18.87 -15.30
N ILE A 366 0.76 18.65 -15.36
CA ILE A 366 0.05 18.23 -16.57
C ILE A 366 -0.95 19.30 -16.96
N ILE A 367 -0.91 19.76 -18.21
CA ILE A 367 -1.83 20.76 -18.75
C ILE A 367 -2.28 20.29 -20.13
N GLY A 368 -3.51 19.78 -20.23
CA GLY A 368 -4.04 19.25 -21.49
C GLY A 368 -3.19 18.09 -22.01
N ASN A 369 -2.56 18.27 -23.16
CA ASN A 369 -1.68 17.29 -23.80
C ASN A 369 -0.20 17.52 -23.50
N THR A 370 0.14 18.40 -22.56
CA THR A 370 1.51 18.73 -22.18
C THR A 370 1.84 18.21 -20.79
N VAL A 371 3.01 17.59 -20.64
CA VAL A 371 3.58 17.17 -19.36
C VAL A 371 4.88 17.94 -19.14
N ILE A 372 5.06 18.52 -17.96
CA ILE A 372 6.24 19.27 -17.57
C ILE A 372 6.86 18.59 -16.37
N ASP A 373 8.07 18.09 -16.55
CA ASP A 373 8.82 17.39 -15.52
C ASP A 373 10.03 18.23 -15.12
N LYS A 374 10.14 18.54 -13.82
CA LYS A 374 11.41 18.93 -13.22
C LYS A 374 12.13 17.66 -12.79
N GLU A 375 13.28 17.38 -13.39
CA GLU A 375 13.99 16.13 -13.20
C GLU A 375 15.43 16.32 -12.72
N LYS A 376 15.91 15.35 -11.96
CA LYS A 376 17.32 15.16 -11.62
C LYS A 376 17.86 13.98 -12.42
N VAL A 377 18.80 14.25 -13.30
CA VAL A 377 19.44 13.22 -14.14
C VAL A 377 20.83 12.94 -13.60
N ARG A 378 21.06 11.70 -13.17
CA ARG A 378 22.37 11.16 -12.87
C ARG A 378 22.98 10.55 -14.14
N ALA A 379 24.19 10.97 -14.46
CA ALA A 379 24.99 10.43 -15.55
C ALA A 379 26.48 10.65 -15.28
N ASN A 380 27.33 9.65 -15.53
CA ASN A 380 28.79 9.74 -15.40
C ASN A 380 29.26 10.22 -14.01
N GLY A 381 28.59 9.76 -12.95
CA GLY A 381 28.87 10.11 -11.56
C GLY A 381 28.48 11.54 -11.15
N LYS A 382 27.76 12.27 -12.02
CA LYS A 382 27.24 13.61 -11.73
C LYS A 382 25.72 13.62 -11.78
N THR A 383 25.12 14.54 -11.03
CA THR A 383 23.69 14.82 -11.07
C THR A 383 23.47 16.24 -11.57
N HIS A 384 22.55 16.39 -12.52
CA HIS A 384 22.14 17.66 -13.09
C HIS A 384 20.63 17.82 -12.96
N GLU A 385 20.15 19.05 -12.82
CA GLU A 385 18.72 19.36 -12.84
C GLU A 385 18.35 19.82 -14.25
N ALA A 386 17.20 19.39 -14.75
CA ALA A 386 16.64 19.83 -16.02
C ALA A 386 15.12 19.97 -15.89
N VAL A 387 14.51 20.73 -16.79
CA VAL A 387 13.06 20.68 -17.02
C VAL A 387 12.82 20.15 -18.43
N ALA A 388 12.06 19.06 -18.52
CA ALA A 388 11.61 18.48 -19.79
C ALA A 388 10.12 18.78 -19.98
N ILE A 389 9.79 19.37 -21.13
CA ILE A 389 8.42 19.70 -21.52
C ILE A 389 8.04 18.78 -22.69
N TYR A 390 7.12 17.87 -22.45
CA TYR A 390 6.62 16.90 -23.42
C TYR A 390 5.28 17.37 -23.99
N GLU A 391 5.13 17.39 -25.31
CA GLU A 391 3.85 17.54 -25.99
C GLU A 391 3.44 16.20 -26.61
N ILE A 392 2.22 15.75 -26.31
CA ILE A 392 1.70 14.43 -26.69
C ILE A 392 0.57 14.62 -27.70
N GLU A 393 0.56 13.85 -28.79
CA GLU A 393 -0.55 13.80 -29.74
C GLU A 393 -0.80 12.34 -30.14
N ASN A 394 -2.09 11.95 -30.22
CA ASN A 394 -2.50 10.58 -30.59
C ASN A 394 -1.86 9.45 -29.75
N GLY A 395 -1.47 9.76 -28.51
CA GLY A 395 -0.82 8.82 -27.59
C GLY A 395 0.69 8.65 -27.82
N LEU A 396 1.35 9.58 -28.50
CA LEU A 396 2.80 9.58 -28.73
C LEU A 396 3.39 10.96 -28.43
N ILE A 397 4.61 10.99 -27.91
CA ILE A 397 5.37 12.23 -27.72
C ILE A 397 5.80 12.73 -29.10
N THR A 398 5.35 13.92 -29.48
CA THR A 398 5.68 14.57 -30.76
C THR A 398 6.71 15.67 -30.60
N ARG A 399 6.79 16.28 -29.42
CA ARG A 399 7.81 17.28 -29.10
C ARG A 399 8.33 17.12 -27.68
N VAL A 400 9.64 17.33 -27.51
CA VAL A 400 10.26 17.55 -26.21
C VAL A 400 11.04 18.86 -26.24
N THR A 401 10.91 19.69 -25.21
CA THR A 401 11.74 20.88 -25.02
C THR A 401 12.45 20.81 -23.69
N PHE A 402 13.78 20.86 -23.72
CA PHE A 402 14.62 20.87 -22.53
C PHE A 402 14.97 22.31 -22.11
N LEU A 403 14.97 22.53 -20.80
CA LEU A 403 15.49 23.71 -20.13
C LEU A 403 16.53 23.23 -19.11
N GLU A 404 17.80 23.44 -19.41
CA GLU A 404 18.95 22.99 -18.62
C GLU A 404 19.73 24.14 -17.98
#